data_AF-A0AAV4IHZ2-F1
#
_entry.id   AF-A0AAV4IHZ2-F1
#
_cell.length_a   1.000
_cell.length_b   1.000
_cell.length_c   1.000
_cell.angle_alpha   90.00
_cell.angle_beta   90.00
_cell.angle_gamma   90.00
#
_symmetry.space_group_name_H-M   'P 1'
#
loop_
_entity.id
_entity.type
_entity.pdbx_description
1 polymer ?
#
loop_
_entity_poly.entity_id
_entity_poly.type
_entity_poly.pdbx_seq_one_letter_code
_entity_poly.pdbx_strand_id
1 'polypeptide(L)'
;MWRVIKLGGVTRSEERKMASSMDLRLKQRDVSEFLTAEGCSPIEIYSRMKAVYGEISLDVSTVRRWTRRSREENPSESTVHDQARTGRPLSASDS
;
A
#
# COMPACT_ATOMS: atom_id res chain seq x y z
N MET A 1 24.61 39.04 -6.71
CA MET A 1 23.64 38.49 -5.74
C MET A 1 22.48 37.88 -6.53
N TRP A 2 22.50 36.57 -6.80
CA TRP A 2 21.39 35.91 -7.51
C TRP A 2 20.57 35.13 -6.48
N ARG A 3 19.28 35.47 -6.35
CA ARG A 3 18.34 34.76 -5.47
C ARG A 3 17.99 33.41 -6.09
N VAL A 4 18.17 32.35 -5.31
CA VAL A 4 17.72 31.01 -5.66
C VAL A 4 16.19 30.96 -5.53
N ILE A 5 15.50 30.82 -6.65
CA ILE A 5 14.05 30.60 -6.69
C ILE A 5 13.83 29.10 -6.42
N LYS A 6 13.54 28.74 -5.17
CA LYS A 6 13.18 27.36 -4.84
C LYS A 6 11.70 27.17 -5.16
N LEU A 7 11.40 26.75 -6.39
CA LEU A 7 10.10 26.20 -6.77
C LEU A 7 9.86 24.93 -5.93
N GLY A 8 8.67 24.79 -5.35
CA GLY A 8 8.29 23.74 -4.40
C GLY A 8 8.20 22.35 -5.00
N GLY A 9 9.32 21.79 -5.45
CA GLY A 9 9.48 20.36 -5.71
C GLY A 9 9.81 19.62 -4.41
N VAL A 10 9.16 18.47 -4.20
CA VAL A 10 9.55 17.49 -3.18
C VAL A 10 11.05 17.28 -3.28
N THR A 11 11.76 17.47 -2.17
CA THR A 11 13.22 17.33 -2.17
C THR A 11 13.60 15.86 -2.41
N ARG A 12 14.73 15.61 -3.06
CA ARG A 12 15.27 14.24 -3.29
C ARG A 12 15.32 13.38 -2.01
N SER A 13 15.45 14.02 -0.84
CA SER A 13 15.40 13.35 0.46
C SER A 13 13.99 12.86 0.81
N GLU A 14 12.97 13.68 0.55
CA GLU A 14 11.56 13.32 0.74
C GLU A 14 11.12 12.25 -0.26
N GLU A 15 11.59 12.30 -1.51
CA GLU A 15 11.35 11.25 -2.52
C GLU A 15 11.88 9.88 -2.05
N ARG A 16 13.13 9.84 -1.57
CA ARG A 16 13.74 8.60 -1.03
C ARG A 16 13.00 8.06 0.19
N LYS A 17 12.51 8.95 1.06
CA LYS A 17 11.73 8.56 2.24
C LYS A 17 10.36 8.01 1.85
N MET A 18 9.72 8.57 0.82
CA MET A 18 8.46 8.05 0.28
C MET A 18 8.65 6.69 -0.40
N ALA A 19 9.69 6.52 -1.22
CA ALA A 19 10.01 5.24 -1.84
C ALA A 19 10.24 4.16 -0.78
N SER A 20 11.06 4.45 0.23
CA SER A 20 11.29 3.52 1.35
C SER A 20 10.00 3.20 2.15
N SER A 21 9.08 4.15 2.27
CA SER A 21 7.77 3.94 2.91
C SER A 21 6.85 3.08 2.04
N MET A 22 6.88 3.24 0.71
CA MET A 22 6.16 2.39 -0.23
C MET A 22 6.67 0.95 -0.17
N ASP A 23 8.00 0.76 -0.17
CA ASP A 23 8.62 -0.57 -0.03
C ASP A 23 8.18 -1.28 1.25
N LEU A 24 8.08 -0.53 2.36
CA LEU A 24 7.58 -1.07 3.62
C LEU A 24 6.11 -1.48 3.54
N ARG A 25 5.26 -0.68 2.88
CA ARG A 25 3.83 -1.00 2.70
C ARG A 25 3.62 -2.24 1.85
N LEU A 26 4.43 -2.43 0.80
CA LEU A 26 4.39 -3.63 -0.03
C LEU A 26 4.80 -4.86 0.79
N LYS A 27 5.92 -4.80 1.51
CA LYS A 27 6.37 -5.91 2.38
C LYS A 27 5.33 -6.31 3.43
N GLN A 28 4.69 -5.32 4.08
CA GLN A 28 3.64 -5.60 5.06
C GLN A 28 2.38 -6.20 4.43
N ARG A 29 2.10 -5.87 3.17
CA ARG A 29 1.01 -6.47 2.38
C ARG A 29 1.30 -7.93 2.07
N ASP A 30 2.48 -8.23 1.57
CA ASP A 30 2.90 -9.60 1.25
C ASP A 30 2.81 -10.51 2.48
N VAL A 31 3.29 -10.02 3.65
CA VAL A 31 3.19 -10.75 4.92
C VAL A 31 1.73 -10.97 5.34
N SER A 32 0.88 -9.95 5.18
CA SER A 32 -0.55 -10.07 5.52
C SER A 32 -1.27 -11.07 4.61
N GLU A 33 -0.95 -11.09 3.32
CA GLU A 33 -1.52 -12.03 2.35
C GLU A 33 -1.04 -13.46 2.64
N PHE A 34 0.25 -13.65 2.90
CA PHE A 34 0.84 -14.93 3.31
C PHE A 34 0.14 -15.51 4.54
N LEU A 35 0.05 -14.74 5.63
CA LEU A 35 -0.60 -15.20 6.87
C LEU A 35 -2.11 -15.43 6.70
N THR A 36 -2.75 -14.69 5.79
CA THR A 36 -4.16 -14.92 5.46
C THR A 36 -4.34 -16.26 4.74
N ALA A 37 -3.41 -16.62 3.84
CA ALA A 37 -3.40 -17.91 3.16
C ALA A 37 -3.10 -19.08 4.11
N GLU A 38 -2.29 -18.87 5.15
CA GLU A 38 -2.10 -19.83 6.25
C GLU A 38 -3.35 -20.02 7.12
N GLY A 39 -4.37 -19.18 6.95
CA GLY A 39 -5.63 -19.26 7.70
C GLY A 39 -5.63 -18.49 9.03
N CYS A 40 -4.62 -17.67 9.31
CA CYS A 40 -4.57 -16.87 10.53
C CYS A 40 -5.76 -15.90 10.63
N SER A 41 -6.19 -15.64 11.87
CA SER A 41 -7.23 -14.64 12.14
C SER A 41 -6.67 -13.20 12.01
N PRO A 42 -7.48 -12.19 11.65
CA PRO A 42 -6.99 -10.81 11.52
C PRO A 42 -6.31 -10.25 12.79
N ILE A 43 -6.76 -10.67 13.97
CA ILE A 43 -6.19 -10.24 15.27
C ILE A 43 -4.80 -10.85 15.46
N GLU A 44 -4.64 -12.12 15.09
CA GLU A 44 -3.35 -12.81 15.14
C GLU A 44 -2.36 -12.21 14.15
N ILE A 45 -2.82 -11.94 12.91
CA ILE A 45 -2.01 -11.26 11.88
C ILE A 45 -1.53 -9.90 12.42
N TYR A 46 -2.42 -9.07 12.95
CA TYR A 46 -2.04 -7.78 13.54
C TYR A 46 -1.02 -7.94 14.67
N SER A 47 -1.19 -8.93 15.54
CA SER A 47 -0.27 -9.18 16.65
C SER A 47 1.13 -9.58 16.15
N ARG A 48 1.21 -10.48 15.15
CA ARG A 48 2.47 -10.88 14.51
C ARG A 48 3.13 -9.71 13.77
N MET A 49 2.35 -8.92 13.04
CA MET A 49 2.86 -7.72 12.35
C MET A 49 3.41 -6.70 13.35
N LYS A 50 2.69 -6.43 14.45
CA LYS A 50 3.15 -5.50 15.50
C LYS A 50 4.43 -5.99 16.19
N ALA A 51 4.60 -7.30 16.36
CA ALA A 51 5.83 -7.86 16.93
C ALA A 51 7.07 -7.64 16.03
N VAL A 52 6.90 -7.69 14.71
CA VAL A 52 8.01 -7.56 13.75
C VAL A 52 8.26 -6.09 13.35
N TYR A 53 7.20 -5.34 13.07
CA TYR A 53 7.28 -3.98 12.56
C TYR A 53 7.15 -2.92 13.66
N GLY A 54 6.71 -3.26 14.88
CA GLY A 54 6.55 -2.28 15.95
C GLY A 54 5.55 -1.16 15.59
N GLU A 55 5.92 0.08 15.88
CA GLU A 55 5.05 1.26 15.67
C GLU A 55 4.83 1.62 14.19
N ILE A 56 5.66 1.10 13.28
CA ILE A 56 5.47 1.28 11.83
C ILE A 56 4.54 0.21 11.23
N SER A 57 3.99 -0.69 12.06
CA SER A 57 2.99 -1.68 11.64
C SER A 57 1.70 -1.00 11.16
N LEU A 58 1.05 -1.61 10.18
CA LEU A 58 -0.31 -1.25 9.80
C LEU A 58 -1.29 -1.39 10.96
N ASP A 59 -2.34 -0.58 10.93
CA ASP A 59 -3.41 -0.65 11.90
C ASP A 59 -4.26 -1.91 11.70
N VAL A 60 -4.95 -2.32 12.78
CA VAL A 60 -5.83 -3.49 12.75
C VAL A 60 -6.95 -3.34 11.72
N SER A 61 -7.39 -2.11 11.42
CA SER A 61 -8.46 -1.85 10.46
C SER A 61 -8.02 -2.16 9.02
N THR A 62 -6.78 -1.82 8.67
CA THR A 62 -6.18 -2.12 7.37
C THR A 62 -5.94 -3.60 7.21
N VAL A 63 -5.40 -4.26 8.23
CA VAL A 63 -5.23 -5.73 8.24
C VAL A 63 -6.57 -6.43 7.99
N ARG A 64 -7.64 -6.06 8.72
CA ARG A 64 -8.98 -6.62 8.50
C ARG A 64 -9.48 -6.39 7.07
N ARG A 65 -9.29 -5.18 6.54
CA ARG A 65 -9.69 -4.85 5.16
C ARG A 65 -8.93 -5.71 4.14
N TRP A 66 -7.64 -5.93 4.33
CA TRP A 66 -6.79 -6.70 3.44
C TRP A 66 -7.11 -8.18 3.51
N THR A 67 -7.15 -8.77 4.71
CA THR A 67 -7.54 -10.17 4.92
C THR A 67 -8.91 -10.48 4.31
N ARG A 68 -9.87 -9.55 4.38
CA ARG A 68 -11.17 -9.69 3.72
C ARG A 68 -11.01 -9.73 2.19
N ARG A 69 -10.33 -8.75 1.61
CA ARG A 69 -10.10 -8.69 0.16
C ARG A 69 -9.35 -9.92 -0.36
N SER A 70 -8.28 -10.34 0.31
CA SER A 70 -7.48 -11.50 -0.10
C SER A 70 -8.25 -12.83 -0.05
N ARG A 71 -9.33 -12.93 0.75
CA ARG A 71 -10.22 -14.11 0.76
C ARG A 71 -11.31 -14.03 -0.30
N GLU A 72 -11.71 -12.82 -0.68
CA GLU A 72 -12.70 -12.55 -1.73
C GLU A 72 -12.08 -12.64 -3.14
N GLU A 73 -10.80 -12.29 -3.27
CA GLU A 73 -10.02 -12.34 -4.51
C GLU A 73 -9.61 -13.80 -4.77
N ASN A 74 -10.06 -14.37 -5.89
CA ASN A 74 -9.67 -15.71 -6.28
C ASN A 74 -8.14 -15.75 -6.50
N PRO A 75 -7.41 -16.82 -6.12
CA PRO A 75 -5.96 -16.92 -6.33
C PRO A 75 -5.54 -16.88 -7.81
N SER A 76 -6.50 -16.95 -8.74
CA SER A 76 -6.30 -16.77 -10.17
C SER A 76 -6.28 -15.29 -10.62
N GLU A 77 -6.60 -14.33 -9.75
CA GLU A 77 -6.77 -12.91 -10.09
C GLU A 77 -5.80 -11.96 -9.35
N SER A 78 -5.03 -12.46 -8.38
CA SER A 78 -4.05 -11.67 -7.62
C SER A 78 -2.78 -11.38 -8.43
N THR A 79 -2.92 -10.59 -9.49
CA THR A 79 -1.79 -9.93 -10.15
C THR A 79 -1.27 -8.79 -9.27
N VAL A 80 -0.10 -8.97 -8.68
CA VAL A 80 0.61 -7.98 -7.83
C VAL A 80 1.19 -6.81 -8.65
N HIS A 81 0.87 -6.72 -9.94
CA HIS A 81 1.34 -5.64 -10.80
C HIS A 81 0.46 -4.39 -10.64
N ASP A 82 1.08 -3.21 -10.75
CA ASP A 82 0.36 -1.93 -10.92
C ASP A 82 -0.53 -2.03 -12.16
N GLN A 83 -1.84 -2.19 -11.94
CA GLN A 83 -2.83 -2.04 -12.99
C GLN A 83 -2.76 -0.60 -13.50
N ALA A 84 -2.76 -0.43 -14.83
CA ALA A 84 -2.79 0.89 -15.43
C ALA A 84 -4.01 1.65 -14.88
N ARG A 85 -3.77 2.83 -14.29
CA ARG A 85 -4.84 3.69 -13.76
C ARG A 85 -5.79 4.03 -14.90
N THR A 86 -6.98 3.45 -14.88
CA THR A 86 -8.08 3.92 -15.72
C THR A 86 -8.47 5.30 -15.20
N GLY A 87 -7.92 6.33 -15.83
CA GLY A 87 -8.25 7.72 -15.52
C GLY A 87 -9.75 7.99 -15.67
N ARG A 88 -10.19 9.13 -15.15
CA ARG A 88 -11.57 9.62 -15.29
C ARG A 88 -11.98 9.57 -16.78
N PRO A 89 -13.09 8.90 -17.14
CA PRO A 89 -13.56 8.90 -18.53
C PRO A 89 -13.89 10.33 -18.95
N LEU A 90 -13.30 10.77 -20.06
CA LEU A 90 -13.65 12.03 -20.73
C LEU A 90 -14.98 11.83 -21.46
N SER A 91 -16.09 11.77 -20.71
CA SER A 91 -17.40 12.01 -21.32
C SER A 91 -17.71 13.50 -21.16
N ALA A 92 -17.16 14.31 -22.06
CA ALA A 92 -17.74 15.58 -22.41
C ALA A 92 -18.52 15.34 -23.70
N SER A 93 -19.79 14.97 -23.56
CA SER A 93 -20.73 15.04 -24.67
C SER A 93 -21.09 16.51 -24.86
N ASP A 94 -20.65 17.08 -25.98
CA ASP A 94 -21.21 18.31 -26.54
C ASP A 94 -21.93 17.88 -27.83
N SER A 95 -23.25 17.90 -27.80
CA SER A 95 -24.14 17.62 -28.94
C SER A 95 -25.42 18.41 -28.74
#